data_AF-A0A6L2NT89-F1
#
_entry.id   AF-A0A6L2NT89-F1
#
_cell.length_a   1.000
_cell.length_b   1.000
_cell.length_c   1.000
_cell.angle_alpha   90.00
_cell.angle_beta   90.00
_cell.angle_gamma   90.00
#
_symmetry.space_group_name_H-M   'P 1'
#
loop_
_entity.id
_entity.type
_entity.pdbx_description
1 polymer ?
#
loop_
_entity_poly.entity_id
_entity_poly.type
_entity_poly.pdbx_seq_one_letter_code
_entity_poly.pdbx_strand_id
1 'polypeptide(L)'
;APLTLTAPTLPPPTIPTISQFAGAVSSILGIVERYMDQRMNEAVKVAVQLQSDRLRDEDQAGNEDFINKLNANIQKIIKEQVKEQVKVQVSKILPKIKKTVNEQLKAEVLTRSSNSSKTSYVVAADLSEMELKKTLIEKMESNKSIHRSDEQSNLYKALVDAYKYDKIILDTYRDTVTLKRHHDDANKDEEPFAGSDRGSKRRREGKEPESTSAPMEKATKTTSKSTEGSKSHQKTASESALVEEPMQTTQDLE
;
A
#
# COMPACT_ATOMS: atom_id res chain seq x y z
N ALA A 1 -67.91 44.01 95.74
CA ALA A 1 -66.62 44.65 96.07
C ALA A 1 -65.55 44.11 95.12
N PRO A 2 -64.69 44.94 94.52
CA PRO A 2 -63.76 44.49 93.47
C PRO A 2 -62.57 43.75 94.09
N LEU A 3 -62.20 42.62 93.51
CA LEU A 3 -60.95 41.93 93.82
C LEU A 3 -59.79 42.70 93.16
N THR A 4 -59.07 43.47 93.95
CA THR A 4 -57.82 44.12 93.56
C THR A 4 -56.73 43.06 93.37
N LEU A 5 -56.42 42.75 92.11
CA LEU A 5 -55.27 41.94 91.72
C LEU A 5 -54.00 42.67 92.13
N THR A 6 -53.43 42.25 93.25
CA THR A 6 -52.20 42.85 93.79
C THR A 6 -51.03 42.24 93.01
N ALA A 7 -50.33 43.06 92.23
CA ALA A 7 -49.16 42.59 91.51
C ALA A 7 -48.07 42.16 92.51
N PRO A 8 -47.51 40.94 92.40
CA PRO A 8 -46.45 40.50 93.28
C PRO A 8 -45.24 41.43 93.10
N THR A 9 -44.90 42.15 94.16
CA THR A 9 -43.70 42.99 94.19
C THR A 9 -42.50 42.07 94.40
N LEU A 10 -41.70 41.89 93.35
CA LEU A 10 -40.45 41.14 93.44
C LEU A 10 -39.45 41.91 94.32
N PRO A 11 -38.72 41.23 95.22
CA PRO A 11 -37.67 41.88 96.00
C PRO A 11 -36.58 42.41 95.06
N PRO A 12 -35.94 43.55 95.40
CA PRO A 12 -34.90 44.12 94.57
C PRO A 12 -33.79 43.10 94.34
N PRO A 13 -33.29 42.96 93.10
CA PRO A 13 -32.30 41.95 92.79
C PRO A 13 -31.05 42.17 93.63
N THR A 14 -30.59 41.10 94.28
CA THR A 14 -29.37 41.12 95.08
C THR A 14 -28.16 41.18 94.14
N ILE A 15 -27.09 41.87 94.56
CA ILE A 15 -25.80 42.00 93.83
C ILE A 15 -25.33 40.70 93.12
N PRO A 16 -25.37 39.50 93.75
CA PRO A 16 -24.98 38.25 93.07
C PRO A 16 -25.85 37.87 91.86
N THR A 17 -27.16 38.16 91.86
CA THR A 17 -28.08 37.87 90.75
C THR A 17 -27.77 38.75 89.53
N ILE A 18 -27.38 40.00 89.75
CA ILE A 18 -26.99 40.95 88.70
C ILE A 18 -25.69 40.48 88.04
N SER A 19 -24.74 39.97 88.83
CA SER A 19 -23.47 39.43 88.33
C SER A 19 -23.66 38.16 87.48
N GLN A 20 -24.55 37.25 87.87
CA GLN A 20 -24.87 36.05 87.09
C GLN A 20 -25.56 36.39 85.75
N PHE A 21 -26.49 37.35 85.77
CA PHE A 21 -27.15 37.83 84.55
C PHE A 21 -26.14 38.49 83.59
N ALA A 22 -25.25 39.34 84.10
CA ALA A 22 -24.18 39.94 83.30
C ALA A 22 -23.24 38.88 82.69
N GLY A 23 -22.91 37.83 83.44
CA GLY A 23 -22.10 36.71 82.95
C GLY A 23 -22.78 35.89 81.84
N ALA A 24 -24.09 35.63 81.97
CA ALA A 24 -24.87 34.93 80.95
C ALA A 24 -25.01 35.75 79.66
N VAL A 25 -25.27 37.07 79.78
CA VAL A 25 -25.35 37.99 78.63
C VAL A 25 -24.00 38.08 77.91
N SER A 26 -22.89 38.16 78.66
CA SER A 26 -21.53 38.15 78.09
C SER A 26 -21.22 36.83 77.37
N SER A 27 -21.66 35.70 77.92
CA SER A 27 -21.47 34.38 77.31
C SER A 27 -22.24 34.24 75.99
N ILE A 28 -23.48 34.74 75.92
CA ILE A 28 -24.28 34.75 74.68
C ILE A 28 -23.63 35.63 73.63
N LEU A 29 -23.18 36.83 74.01
CA LEU A 29 -22.49 37.74 73.09
C LEU A 29 -21.24 37.09 72.49
N GLY A 30 -20.42 36.42 73.32
CA GLY A 30 -19.23 35.70 72.86
C GLY A 30 -19.54 34.48 71.98
N ILE A 31 -20.68 33.82 72.15
CA ILE A 31 -21.11 32.73 71.25
C ILE A 31 -21.53 33.29 69.89
N VAL A 32 -22.29 34.39 69.89
CA VAL A 32 -22.72 35.06 68.65
C VAL A 32 -21.51 35.57 67.89
N GLU A 33 -20.54 36.20 68.55
CA GLU A 33 -19.30 36.68 67.93
C GLU A 33 -18.51 35.53 67.28
N ARG A 34 -18.26 34.42 68.01
CA ARG A 34 -17.59 33.23 67.44
C ARG A 34 -18.35 32.63 66.26
N TYR A 35 -19.68 32.60 66.32
CA TYR A 35 -20.51 32.12 65.22
C TYR A 35 -20.40 33.03 63.99
N MET A 36 -20.42 34.34 64.19
CA MET A 36 -20.28 35.32 63.11
C MET A 36 -18.89 35.24 62.48
N ASP A 37 -17.83 35.11 63.28
CA ASP A 37 -16.46 34.95 62.79
C ASP A 37 -16.30 33.65 61.98
N GLN A 38 -16.84 32.53 62.48
CA GLN A 38 -16.78 31.26 61.76
C GLN A 38 -17.54 31.33 60.42
N ARG A 39 -18.77 31.87 60.42
CA ARG A 39 -19.57 32.03 59.21
C ARG A 39 -18.92 32.97 58.22
N MET A 40 -18.34 34.07 58.69
CA MET A 40 -17.63 35.03 57.86
C MET A 40 -16.37 34.39 57.26
N ASN A 41 -15.58 33.67 58.06
CA ASN A 41 -14.37 33.00 57.59
C ASN A 41 -14.69 31.95 56.49
N GLU A 42 -15.73 31.14 56.67
CA GLU A 42 -16.17 30.20 55.63
C GLU A 42 -16.68 30.91 54.38
N ALA A 43 -17.46 31.98 54.53
CA ALA A 43 -17.93 32.77 53.39
C ALA A 43 -16.78 33.41 52.61
N VAL A 44 -15.77 33.94 53.31
CA VAL A 44 -14.55 34.49 52.71
C VAL A 44 -13.77 33.39 51.99
N LYS A 45 -13.59 32.23 52.63
CA LYS A 45 -12.88 31.09 52.02
C LYS A 45 -13.55 30.62 50.73
N VAL A 46 -14.88 30.50 50.71
CA VAL A 46 -15.64 30.13 49.51
C VAL A 46 -15.52 31.20 48.42
N ALA A 47 -15.60 32.48 48.79
CA ALA A 47 -15.47 33.58 47.83
C ALA A 47 -14.07 33.62 47.20
N VAL A 48 -13.02 33.44 48.01
CA VAL A 48 -11.63 33.37 47.53
C VAL A 48 -11.42 32.16 46.61
N GLN A 49 -11.95 31.00 46.97
CA GLN A 49 -11.86 29.80 46.13
C GLN A 49 -12.55 30.01 44.79
N LEU A 50 -13.79 30.52 44.78
CA LEU A 50 -14.54 30.78 43.55
C LEU A 50 -13.82 31.78 42.64
N GLN A 51 -13.26 32.86 43.20
CA GLN A 51 -12.47 33.82 42.42
C GLN A 51 -11.19 33.19 41.86
N SER A 52 -10.52 32.35 42.64
CA SER A 52 -9.32 31.63 42.18
C SER A 52 -9.65 30.67 41.05
N ASP A 53 -10.70 29.87 41.19
CA ASP A 53 -11.15 28.92 40.16
C ASP A 53 -11.52 29.65 38.87
N ARG A 54 -12.24 30.77 38.96
CA ARG A 54 -12.56 31.62 37.80
C ARG A 54 -11.31 32.16 37.09
N LEU A 55 -10.34 32.67 37.85
CA LEU A 55 -9.08 33.15 37.25
C LEU A 55 -8.33 32.01 36.55
N ARG A 56 -8.32 30.82 37.16
CA ARG A 56 -7.70 29.64 36.55
C ARG A 56 -8.38 29.21 35.25
N ASP A 57 -9.71 29.23 35.22
CA ASP A 57 -10.49 28.89 34.03
C ASP A 57 -10.28 29.92 32.91
N GLU A 58 -10.23 31.21 33.25
CA GLU A 58 -9.92 32.30 32.31
C GLU A 58 -8.52 32.15 31.70
N ASP A 59 -7.50 31.88 32.52
CA ASP A 59 -6.14 31.62 32.05
C ASP A 59 -6.06 30.35 31.16
N GLN A 60 -6.79 29.30 31.53
CA GLN A 60 -6.84 28.06 30.76
C GLN A 60 -7.52 28.26 29.40
N ALA A 61 -8.61 29.01 29.34
CA ALA A 61 -9.29 29.37 28.10
C ALA A 61 -8.39 30.23 27.20
N GLY A 62 -7.67 31.20 27.77
CA GLY A 62 -6.70 32.02 27.04
C GLY A 62 -5.55 31.19 26.45
N ASN A 63 -5.04 30.23 27.22
CA ASN A 63 -4.01 29.30 26.73
C ASN A 63 -4.55 28.41 25.60
N GLU A 64 -5.77 27.89 25.72
CA GLU A 64 -6.37 27.06 24.68
C GLU A 64 -6.57 27.84 23.36
N ASP A 65 -7.06 29.09 23.42
CA ASP A 65 -7.18 29.96 22.24
C ASP A 65 -5.82 30.21 21.58
N PHE A 66 -4.78 30.49 22.37
CA PHE A 66 -3.42 30.66 21.86
C PHE A 66 -2.91 29.41 21.14
N ILE A 67 -3.08 28.23 21.75
CA ILE A 67 -2.66 26.95 21.15
C ILE A 67 -3.44 26.66 19.87
N ASN A 68 -4.75 26.91 19.84
CA ASN A 68 -5.56 26.72 18.65
C ASN A 68 -5.12 27.64 17.50
N LYS A 69 -4.83 28.91 17.81
CA LYS A 69 -4.30 29.88 16.84
C LYS A 69 -2.91 29.49 16.34
N LEU A 70 -2.02 29.04 17.22
CA LEU A 70 -0.70 28.53 16.86
C LEU A 70 -0.82 27.33 15.92
N ASN A 71 -1.66 26.36 16.26
CA ASN A 71 -1.88 25.16 15.46
C ASN A 71 -2.42 25.51 14.06
N ALA A 72 -3.41 26.40 13.97
CA ALA A 72 -3.93 26.88 12.68
C ALA A 72 -2.84 27.54 11.82
N ASN A 73 -1.96 28.34 12.44
CA ASN A 73 -0.84 28.97 11.74
C ASN A 73 0.19 27.95 11.25
N ILE A 74 0.57 26.98 12.10
CA ILE A 74 1.51 25.91 11.73
C ILE A 74 0.95 25.09 10.56
N GLN A 75 -0.32 24.70 10.63
CA GLN A 75 -1.00 23.98 9.54
C GLN A 75 -0.96 24.77 8.24
N LYS A 76 -1.20 26.09 8.29
CA LYS A 76 -1.12 26.96 7.10
C LYS A 76 0.30 27.02 6.53
N ILE A 77 1.32 27.14 7.38
CA ILE A 77 2.73 27.16 6.96
C ILE A 77 3.12 25.83 6.29
N ILE A 78 2.79 24.71 6.93
CA ILE A 78 3.07 23.37 6.38
C ILE A 78 2.38 23.21 5.03
N LYS A 79 1.10 23.57 4.93
CA LYS A 79 0.32 23.45 3.69
C LYS A 79 0.94 24.25 2.54
N GLU A 80 1.32 25.51 2.78
CA GLU A 80 1.94 26.33 1.72
C GLU A 80 3.36 25.84 1.37
N GLN A 81 4.17 25.45 2.36
CA GLN A 81 5.51 24.90 2.07
C GLN A 81 5.44 23.59 1.29
N VAL A 82 4.57 22.66 1.68
CA VAL A 82 4.38 21.39 0.96
C VAL A 82 3.89 21.66 -0.46
N LYS A 83 2.92 22.56 -0.63
CA LYS A 83 2.39 22.93 -1.94
C LYS A 83 3.46 23.50 -2.86
N GLU A 84 4.26 24.46 -2.41
CA GLU A 84 5.33 25.04 -3.23
C GLU A 84 6.46 24.04 -3.49
N GLN A 85 6.87 23.24 -2.49
CA GLN A 85 7.89 22.22 -2.69
C GLN A 85 7.44 21.16 -3.71
N VAL A 86 6.21 20.66 -3.60
CA VAL A 86 5.64 19.70 -4.56
C VAL A 86 5.59 20.32 -5.94
N LYS A 87 5.13 21.56 -6.08
CA LYS A 87 5.07 22.27 -7.36
C LYS A 87 6.45 22.40 -8.01
N VAL A 88 7.49 22.75 -7.24
CA VAL A 88 8.87 22.85 -7.72
C VAL A 88 9.41 21.48 -8.15
N GLN A 89 9.21 20.44 -7.33
CA GLN A 89 9.66 19.10 -7.67
C GLN A 89 8.95 18.53 -8.91
N VAL A 90 7.63 18.68 -9.00
CA VAL A 90 6.85 18.27 -10.17
C VAL A 90 7.32 19.01 -11.42
N SER A 91 7.60 20.31 -11.33
CA SER A 91 8.13 21.10 -12.45
C SER A 91 9.52 20.62 -12.92
N LYS A 92 10.33 20.04 -12.02
CA LYS A 92 11.65 19.47 -12.34
C LYS A 92 11.57 18.05 -12.89
N ILE A 93 10.63 17.23 -12.40
CA ILE A 93 10.49 15.81 -12.73
C ILE A 93 9.70 15.61 -14.03
N LEU A 94 8.60 16.34 -14.20
CA LEU A 94 7.68 16.17 -15.33
C LEU A 94 8.38 16.31 -16.70
N PRO A 95 9.25 17.31 -16.94
CA PRO A 95 9.98 17.42 -18.21
C PRO A 95 10.96 16.26 -18.44
N LYS A 96 11.58 15.72 -17.38
CA LYS A 96 12.50 14.59 -17.49
C LYS A 96 11.75 13.33 -17.92
N ILE A 97 10.62 13.03 -17.27
CA ILE A 97 9.76 11.89 -17.65
C ILE A 97 9.29 12.05 -19.10
N LYS A 98 8.78 13.22 -19.47
CA LYS A 98 8.32 13.50 -20.84
C LYS A 98 9.43 13.26 -21.87
N LYS A 99 10.66 13.71 -21.58
CA LYS A 99 11.83 13.51 -22.46
C LYS A 99 12.18 12.03 -22.59
N THR A 100 12.32 11.32 -21.48
CA THR A 100 12.69 9.89 -21.47
C THR A 100 11.68 9.04 -22.22
N VAL A 101 10.37 9.24 -21.99
CA VAL A 101 9.32 8.50 -22.69
C VAL A 101 9.37 8.77 -24.19
N ASN A 102 9.59 10.03 -24.61
CA ASN A 102 9.68 10.36 -26.03
C ASN A 102 10.92 9.77 -26.72
N GLU A 103 12.06 9.73 -26.03
CA GLU A 103 13.29 9.11 -26.52
C GLU A 103 13.14 7.58 -26.64
N GLN A 104 12.58 6.93 -25.61
CA GLN A 104 12.31 5.50 -25.61
C GLN A 104 11.33 5.10 -26.71
N LEU A 105 10.21 5.82 -26.84
CA LEU A 105 9.22 5.57 -27.90
C LEU A 105 9.84 5.70 -29.29
N LYS A 106 10.64 6.75 -29.52
CA LYS A 106 11.32 6.95 -30.81
C LYS A 106 12.28 5.80 -31.12
N ALA A 107 13.04 5.34 -30.14
CA ALA A 107 13.97 4.23 -30.30
C ALA A 107 13.24 2.92 -30.63
N GLU A 108 12.16 2.61 -29.91
CA GLU A 108 11.37 1.39 -30.13
C GLU A 108 10.64 1.41 -31.48
N VAL A 109 10.07 2.54 -31.89
CA VAL A 109 9.45 2.68 -33.22
C VAL A 109 10.48 2.44 -34.31
N LEU A 110 11.69 2.98 -34.17
CA LEU A 110 12.76 2.81 -35.15
C LEU A 110 13.25 1.36 -35.22
N THR A 111 13.43 0.67 -34.07
CA THR A 111 13.87 -0.73 -34.04
C THR A 111 12.79 -1.66 -34.59
N ARG A 112 11.53 -1.47 -34.20
CA ARG A 112 10.40 -2.26 -34.71
C ARG A 112 10.21 -2.06 -36.21
N SER A 113 10.28 -0.82 -36.70
CA SER A 113 10.22 -0.50 -38.13
C SER A 113 11.37 -1.14 -38.91
N SER A 114 12.60 -1.03 -38.40
CA SER A 114 13.78 -1.63 -39.04
C SER A 114 13.67 -3.15 -39.14
N ASN A 115 13.20 -3.82 -38.09
CA ASN A 115 13.00 -5.26 -38.09
C ASN A 115 11.87 -5.66 -39.04
N SER A 116 10.77 -4.92 -39.08
CA SER A 116 9.69 -5.12 -40.05
C SER A 116 10.18 -4.96 -41.48
N SER A 117 11.01 -3.95 -41.76
CA SER A 117 11.58 -3.72 -43.08
C SER A 117 12.51 -4.86 -43.51
N LYS A 118 13.38 -5.35 -42.61
CA LYS A 118 14.24 -6.51 -42.86
C LYS A 118 13.42 -7.76 -43.19
N THR A 119 12.38 -8.06 -42.42
CA THR A 119 11.47 -9.19 -42.71
C THR A 119 10.74 -8.99 -44.03
N SER A 120 10.26 -7.77 -44.32
CA SER A 120 9.59 -7.45 -45.59
C SER A 120 10.51 -7.66 -46.79
N TYR A 121 11.79 -7.33 -46.69
CA TYR A 121 12.76 -7.50 -47.78
C TYR A 121 13.03 -8.98 -48.07
N VAL A 122 13.22 -9.80 -47.03
CA VAL A 122 13.42 -11.25 -47.17
C VAL A 122 12.19 -11.90 -47.82
N VAL A 123 11.00 -11.59 -47.33
CA VAL A 123 9.74 -12.12 -47.89
C VAL A 123 9.54 -11.70 -49.35
N ALA A 124 9.88 -10.46 -49.70
CA ALA A 124 9.78 -10.00 -51.09
C ALA A 124 10.75 -10.73 -52.03
N ALA A 125 11.97 -11.03 -51.56
CA ALA A 125 12.94 -11.82 -52.33
C ALA A 125 12.43 -13.25 -52.59
N ASP A 126 11.95 -13.94 -51.56
CA ASP A 126 11.41 -15.31 -51.67
C ASP A 126 10.20 -15.38 -52.64
N LEU A 127 9.31 -14.37 -52.60
CA LEU A 127 8.18 -14.25 -53.52
C LEU A 127 8.65 -14.08 -54.97
N SER A 128 9.67 -13.24 -55.22
CA SER A 128 10.20 -13.03 -56.56
C SER A 128 10.90 -14.28 -57.13
N GLU A 129 11.60 -15.05 -56.29
CA GLU A 129 12.21 -16.33 -56.69
C GLU A 129 11.14 -17.34 -57.12
N MET A 130 10.03 -17.40 -56.38
CA MET A 130 8.89 -18.26 -56.72
C MET A 130 8.24 -17.86 -58.06
N GLU A 131 8.06 -16.55 -58.32
CA GLU A 131 7.52 -16.05 -59.60
C GLU A 131 8.43 -16.40 -60.79
N LEU A 132 9.76 -16.34 -60.58
CA LEU A 132 10.75 -16.77 -61.59
C LEU A 132 10.67 -18.27 -61.85
N LYS A 133 10.60 -19.11 -60.80
CA LYS A 133 10.42 -20.57 -60.93
C LYS A 133 9.17 -20.91 -61.74
N LYS A 134 8.03 -20.27 -61.44
CA LYS A 134 6.77 -20.43 -62.17
C LYS A 134 6.93 -20.10 -63.67
N THR A 135 7.53 -18.95 -63.97
CA THR A 135 7.74 -18.49 -65.35
C THR A 135 8.64 -19.46 -66.13
N LEU A 136 9.67 -20.02 -65.48
CA LEU A 136 10.57 -20.99 -66.09
C LEU A 136 9.85 -22.30 -66.45
N ILE A 137 9.01 -22.82 -65.54
CA ILE A 137 8.17 -24.01 -65.76
C ILE A 137 7.27 -23.79 -66.99
N GLU A 138 6.56 -22.67 -67.05
CA GLU A 138 5.65 -22.33 -68.15
C GLU A 138 6.38 -22.22 -69.50
N LYS A 139 7.59 -21.64 -69.51
CA LYS A 139 8.43 -21.57 -70.72
C LYS A 139 8.92 -22.94 -71.19
N MET A 140 9.30 -23.83 -70.28
CA MET A 140 9.76 -25.19 -70.64
C MET A 140 8.60 -26.02 -71.22
N GLU A 141 7.40 -25.83 -70.68
CA GLU A 141 6.19 -26.50 -71.15
C GLU A 141 5.74 -25.98 -72.52
N SER A 142 5.69 -24.65 -72.69
CA SER A 142 5.34 -23.99 -73.96
C SER A 142 6.31 -24.36 -75.11
N ASN A 143 7.60 -24.44 -74.82
CA ASN A 143 8.61 -24.81 -75.82
C ASN A 143 8.71 -26.33 -76.07
N LYS A 144 7.89 -27.16 -75.40
CA LYS A 144 7.95 -28.63 -75.44
C LYS A 144 9.34 -29.21 -75.12
N SER A 145 10.15 -28.48 -74.34
CA SER A 145 11.53 -28.86 -74.04
C SER A 145 11.61 -30.04 -73.05
N ILE A 146 10.54 -30.29 -72.30
CA ILE A 146 10.41 -31.35 -71.29
C ILE A 146 10.74 -32.75 -71.86
N HIS A 147 10.53 -32.97 -73.16
CA HIS A 147 10.78 -34.26 -73.82
C HIS A 147 12.06 -34.31 -74.64
N ARG A 148 12.86 -33.23 -74.64
CA ARG A 148 14.03 -33.11 -75.52
C ARG A 148 15.25 -33.88 -74.99
N SER A 149 15.35 -34.06 -73.69
CA SER A 149 16.34 -34.92 -73.02
C SER A 149 15.87 -35.34 -71.63
N ASP A 150 16.43 -36.43 -71.12
CA ASP A 150 16.17 -36.89 -69.75
C ASP A 150 16.58 -35.84 -68.70
N GLU A 151 17.63 -35.06 -68.98
CA GLU A 151 18.08 -33.96 -68.13
C GLU A 151 17.04 -32.83 -68.03
N GLN A 152 16.40 -32.45 -69.15
CA GLN A 152 15.36 -31.41 -69.14
C GLN A 152 14.07 -31.89 -68.47
N SER A 153 13.73 -33.18 -68.62
CA SER A 153 12.63 -33.82 -67.90
C SER A 153 12.87 -33.84 -66.38
N ASN A 154 14.08 -34.22 -65.96
CA ASN A 154 14.49 -34.22 -64.55
C ASN A 154 14.49 -32.80 -63.95
N LEU A 155 14.98 -31.80 -64.70
CA LEU A 155 14.97 -30.40 -64.27
C LEU A 155 13.54 -29.85 -64.14
N TYR A 156 12.65 -30.14 -65.09
CA TYR A 156 11.25 -29.75 -65.02
C TYR A 156 10.56 -30.34 -63.78
N LYS A 157 10.75 -31.64 -63.54
CA LYS A 157 10.19 -32.32 -62.37
C LYS A 157 10.68 -31.70 -61.05
N ALA A 158 11.99 -31.43 -60.96
CA ALA A 158 12.58 -30.77 -59.80
C ALA A 158 12.04 -29.34 -59.58
N LEU A 159 11.86 -28.55 -60.64
CA LEU A 159 11.29 -27.20 -60.55
C LEU A 159 9.83 -27.22 -60.11
N VAL A 160 9.03 -28.13 -60.66
CA VAL A 160 7.61 -28.31 -60.28
C VAL A 160 7.49 -28.71 -58.81
N ASP A 161 8.30 -29.66 -58.36
CA ASP A 161 8.32 -30.09 -56.96
C ASP A 161 8.78 -28.97 -56.02
N ALA A 162 9.84 -28.24 -56.38
CA ALA A 162 10.31 -27.07 -55.62
C ALA A 162 9.25 -25.96 -55.53
N TYR A 163 8.62 -25.60 -56.65
CA TYR A 163 7.56 -24.59 -56.69
C TYR A 163 6.34 -25.01 -55.85
N LYS A 164 5.96 -26.29 -55.90
CA LYS A 164 4.87 -26.83 -55.08
C LYS A 164 5.20 -26.75 -53.59
N TYR A 165 6.44 -27.03 -53.20
CA TYR A 165 6.90 -26.96 -51.83
C TYR A 165 6.96 -25.52 -51.31
N ASP A 166 7.55 -24.60 -52.07
CA ASP A 166 7.63 -23.16 -51.74
C ASP A 166 6.23 -22.55 -51.53
N LYS A 167 5.26 -22.96 -52.36
CA LYS A 167 3.86 -22.53 -52.23
C LYS A 167 3.24 -22.96 -50.90
N ILE A 168 3.46 -24.21 -50.46
CA ILE A 168 2.96 -24.71 -49.18
C ILE A 168 3.59 -23.95 -48.02
N ILE A 169 4.88 -23.64 -48.09
CA ILE A 169 5.58 -22.84 -47.06
C ILE A 169 4.98 -21.43 -46.96
N LEU A 170 4.74 -20.76 -48.10
CA LEU A 170 4.17 -19.41 -48.12
C LEU A 170 2.72 -19.38 -47.62
N ASP A 171 1.89 -20.36 -48.01
CA ASP A 171 0.52 -20.49 -47.52
C ASP A 171 0.50 -20.70 -46.00
N THR A 172 1.39 -21.56 -45.48
CA THR A 172 1.55 -21.79 -44.03
C THR A 172 2.00 -20.52 -43.29
N TYR A 173 2.89 -19.71 -43.88
CA TYR A 173 3.31 -18.43 -43.32
C TYR A 173 2.16 -17.41 -43.27
N ARG A 174 1.37 -17.31 -44.35
CA ARG A 174 0.15 -16.46 -44.40
C ARG A 174 -0.85 -16.86 -43.31
N ASP A 175 -1.07 -18.15 -43.12
CA ASP A 175 -1.95 -18.68 -42.07
C ASP A 175 -1.40 -18.37 -40.67
N THR A 176 -0.08 -18.47 -40.47
CA THR A 176 0.56 -18.13 -39.18
C THR A 176 0.49 -16.63 -38.87
N VAL A 177 0.65 -15.78 -39.87
CA VAL A 177 0.56 -14.31 -39.72
C VAL A 177 -0.88 -13.89 -39.41
N THR A 178 -1.89 -14.51 -40.02
CA THR A 178 -3.30 -14.24 -39.70
C THR A 178 -3.68 -14.77 -38.32
N LEU A 179 -3.18 -15.94 -37.90
CA LEU A 179 -3.37 -16.49 -36.56
C LEU A 179 -2.80 -15.57 -35.46
N LYS A 180 -1.62 -14.97 -35.67
CA LYS A 180 -1.02 -14.03 -34.70
C LYS A 180 -1.82 -12.73 -34.55
N ARG A 181 -2.46 -12.24 -35.61
CA ARG A 181 -3.32 -11.03 -35.55
C ARG A 181 -4.57 -11.24 -34.70
N HIS A 182 -5.07 -12.48 -34.57
CA HIS A 182 -6.18 -12.80 -33.67
C HIS A 182 -5.78 -12.85 -32.19
N HIS A 183 -4.50 -13.06 -31.88
CA HIS A 183 -4.01 -13.08 -30.48
C HIS A 183 -3.73 -11.69 -29.90
N ASP A 184 -3.32 -10.72 -30.74
CA ASP A 184 -3.10 -9.34 -30.30
C ASP A 184 -4.42 -8.60 -29.97
N ASP A 185 -5.56 -9.08 -30.52
CA ASP A 185 -6.89 -8.49 -30.27
C ASP A 185 -7.65 -9.19 -29.12
N ALA A 186 -7.33 -10.46 -28.83
CA ALA A 186 -7.90 -11.21 -27.71
C ALA A 186 -7.28 -10.87 -26.34
N ASN A 187 -6.15 -10.15 -26.30
CA ASN A 187 -5.50 -9.70 -25.07
C ASN A 187 -6.06 -8.35 -24.57
N LYS A 188 -7.37 -8.14 -24.76
CA LYS A 188 -8.13 -6.98 -24.27
C LYS A 188 -9.11 -7.33 -23.16
N ASP A 189 -9.37 -8.61 -22.92
CA ASP A 189 -10.33 -9.08 -21.91
C ASP A 189 -9.67 -9.84 -20.74
N GLU A 190 -8.34 -9.94 -20.69
CA GLU A 190 -7.67 -10.37 -19.45
C GLU A 190 -7.56 -9.18 -18.50
N GLU A 191 -8.53 -9.11 -17.61
CA GLU A 191 -8.64 -8.19 -16.48
C GLU A 191 -7.26 -7.94 -15.83
N PRO A 192 -6.83 -6.68 -15.64
CA PRO A 192 -5.52 -6.42 -15.07
C PRO A 192 -5.57 -6.86 -13.61
N PHE A 193 -4.85 -7.93 -13.28
CA PHE A 193 -4.62 -8.35 -11.90
C PHE A 193 -4.12 -7.16 -11.08
N ALA A 194 -5.05 -6.58 -10.33
CA ALA A 194 -4.78 -5.56 -9.35
C ALA A 194 -3.86 -6.14 -8.28
N GLY A 195 -2.63 -5.61 -8.22
CA GLY A 195 -1.78 -5.55 -7.03
C GLY A 195 -1.65 -6.85 -6.22
N SER A 196 -0.77 -7.76 -6.65
CA SER A 196 -0.24 -8.79 -5.76
C SER A 196 0.92 -8.24 -4.92
N ASP A 197 0.58 -7.36 -3.99
CA ASP A 197 1.46 -7.01 -2.86
C ASP A 197 0.65 -7.09 -1.56
N ARG A 198 0.14 -8.30 -1.27
CA ARG A 198 -0.50 -8.64 0.00
C ARG A 198 0.50 -9.36 0.89
N GLY A 199 1.20 -8.56 1.67
CA GLY A 199 2.09 -9.00 2.72
C GLY A 199 1.45 -9.93 3.75
N SER A 200 2.33 -10.72 4.34
CA SER A 200 2.35 -11.17 5.74
C SER A 200 1.01 -11.47 6.42
N LYS A 201 0.73 -12.78 6.45
CA LYS A 201 0.36 -13.56 7.64
C LYS A 201 -0.03 -12.74 8.87
N ARG A 202 -1.33 -12.68 9.16
CA ARG A 202 -1.90 -12.77 10.51
C ARG A 202 -3.34 -13.26 10.39
N ARG A 203 -3.54 -14.58 10.41
CA ARG A 203 -4.85 -15.13 10.79
C ARG A 203 -4.86 -15.31 12.29
N ARG A 204 -5.74 -14.54 12.92
CA ARG A 204 -6.10 -14.62 14.33
C ARG A 204 -6.96 -15.88 14.51
N GLU A 205 -6.58 -16.60 15.55
CA GLU A 205 -7.30 -17.61 16.30
C GLU A 205 -8.82 -17.43 16.31
N GLY A 206 -9.54 -18.52 16.06
CA GLY A 206 -11.00 -18.53 15.98
C GLY A 206 -11.56 -19.93 15.72
N LYS A 207 -11.44 -20.78 16.76
CA LYS A 207 -12.32 -21.89 17.15
C LYS A 207 -12.69 -22.98 16.13
N GLU A 208 -12.26 -24.19 16.51
CA GLU A 208 -12.82 -25.51 16.21
C GLU A 208 -14.36 -25.57 16.29
N PRO A 209 -15.00 -26.53 15.59
CA PRO A 209 -15.17 -27.82 16.23
C PRO A 209 -14.85 -29.04 15.37
N GLU A 210 -14.44 -30.05 16.12
CA GLU A 210 -14.23 -31.45 15.80
C GLU A 210 -15.30 -32.06 14.87
N SER A 211 -14.84 -32.92 13.96
CA SER A 211 -15.62 -34.09 13.54
C SER A 211 -14.67 -35.23 13.19
N THR A 212 -14.47 -36.04 14.23
CA THR A 212 -14.07 -37.44 14.27
C THR A 212 -14.65 -38.26 13.12
N SER A 213 -13.82 -39.01 12.40
CA SER A 213 -13.87 -40.48 12.40
C SER A 213 -12.85 -41.09 11.42
N ALA A 214 -12.31 -42.22 11.86
CA ALA A 214 -11.10 -42.89 11.43
C ALA A 214 -11.31 -43.83 10.20
N PRO A 215 -10.25 -44.51 9.71
CA PRO A 215 -10.11 -45.02 8.34
C PRO A 215 -10.44 -46.51 8.18
N MET A 216 -10.73 -46.96 6.94
CA MET A 216 -10.70 -48.36 6.46
C MET A 216 -11.03 -48.32 4.94
N GLU A 217 -10.58 -49.19 4.04
CA GLU A 217 -9.52 -50.19 3.94
C GLU A 217 -9.42 -50.50 2.42
N LYS A 218 -8.23 -50.83 1.93
CA LYS A 218 -7.97 -51.13 0.51
C LYS A 218 -8.23 -52.60 0.20
N ALA A 219 -8.71 -52.88 -1.02
CA ALA A 219 -8.47 -54.15 -1.70
C ALA A 219 -8.24 -53.92 -3.20
N THR A 220 -7.02 -54.12 -3.68
CA THR A 220 -6.78 -54.52 -5.08
C THR A 220 -5.45 -55.25 -5.17
N LYS A 221 -5.54 -56.57 -5.43
CA LYS A 221 -4.42 -57.43 -5.82
C LYS A 221 -4.24 -57.33 -7.34
N THR A 222 -3.00 -57.12 -7.79
CA THR A 222 -2.32 -57.80 -8.92
C THR A 222 -0.92 -57.19 -9.03
N THR A 223 0.14 -57.88 -8.60
CA THR A 223 0.99 -58.76 -9.43
C THR A 223 1.70 -58.04 -10.58
N SER A 224 2.89 -57.50 -10.33
CA SER A 224 4.05 -57.62 -11.25
C SER A 224 5.33 -57.07 -10.59
N LYS A 225 6.44 -57.70 -10.95
CA LYS A 225 7.73 -57.83 -10.28
C LYS A 225 8.77 -56.87 -10.89
N SER A 226 9.81 -56.56 -10.10
CA SER A 226 11.18 -56.10 -10.46
C SER A 226 11.53 -54.80 -9.73
N THR A 227 12.26 -54.84 -8.60
CA THR A 227 13.73 -54.94 -8.48
C THR A 227 14.44 -53.81 -9.20
N GLU A 228 14.83 -52.76 -8.46
CA GLU A 228 16.21 -52.26 -8.34
C GLU A 228 16.24 -51.06 -7.37
N GLY A 229 17.00 -51.18 -6.29
CA GLY A 229 17.21 -50.12 -5.32
C GLY A 229 18.55 -49.45 -5.58
N SER A 230 18.60 -48.13 -5.45
CA SER A 230 19.85 -47.40 -5.19
C SER A 230 19.54 -46.08 -4.51
N LYS A 231 19.94 -46.02 -3.24
CA LYS A 231 19.91 -44.87 -2.34
C LYS A 231 21.33 -44.29 -2.35
N SER A 232 21.50 -43.04 -2.75
CA SER A 232 22.78 -42.33 -2.64
C SER A 232 22.62 -41.15 -1.71
N HIS A 233 23.33 -41.18 -0.58
CA HIS A 233 23.41 -40.11 0.39
C HIS A 233 24.51 -39.13 -0.01
N GLN A 234 24.13 -37.87 -0.12
CA GLN A 234 25.03 -36.73 -0.26
C GLN A 234 25.61 -36.38 1.12
N LYS A 235 26.94 -36.38 1.25
CA LYS A 235 27.67 -35.92 2.44
C LYS A 235 28.67 -34.85 2.00
N THR A 236 28.43 -33.60 2.39
CA THR A 236 29.40 -32.51 2.31
C THR A 236 29.44 -31.81 3.67
N ALA A 237 30.55 -31.99 4.37
CA ALA A 237 30.95 -31.18 5.51
C ALA A 237 32.30 -30.54 5.11
N SER A 238 32.35 -29.22 5.10
CA SER A 238 33.61 -28.49 4.97
C SER A 238 33.57 -27.32 5.95
N GLU A 239 34.31 -27.59 7.00
CA GLU A 239 34.80 -26.76 8.08
C GLU A 239 35.79 -25.71 7.56
N SER A 240 35.69 -24.48 8.08
CA SER A 240 36.79 -23.73 8.72
C SER A 240 36.55 -22.22 8.66
N ALA A 241 36.67 -21.62 9.83
CA ALA A 241 36.76 -20.18 10.04
C ALA A 241 38.24 -19.75 9.95
N LEU A 242 38.49 -18.53 9.49
CA LEU A 242 39.61 -17.75 10.00
C LEU A 242 39.30 -16.25 9.96
N VAL A 243 39.59 -15.63 11.10
CA VAL A 243 39.66 -14.20 11.40
C VAL A 243 40.96 -13.65 10.79
N GLU A 244 40.91 -12.45 10.19
CA GLU A 244 41.70 -11.27 10.60
C GLU A 244 41.40 -10.09 9.67
N GLU A 245 41.05 -8.96 10.28
CA GLU A 245 41.13 -7.60 9.74
C GLU A 245 42.58 -7.13 9.86
N PRO A 246 43.08 -6.15 9.06
CA PRO A 246 42.98 -4.77 9.56
C PRO A 246 42.99 -3.61 8.51
N MET A 247 42.34 -2.53 8.94
CA MET A 247 42.76 -1.10 8.89
C MET A 247 42.92 -0.30 7.57
N GLN A 248 42.16 0.81 7.57
CA GLN A 248 42.48 2.20 7.17
C GLN A 248 42.66 2.48 5.66
N THR A 249 42.12 3.57 5.11
CA THR A 249 42.49 4.95 5.44
C THR A 249 41.46 5.97 4.92
N THR A 250 41.23 7.02 5.72
CA THR A 250 40.93 8.44 5.41
C THR A 250 40.33 8.84 4.05
N GLN A 251 39.29 9.68 4.09
CA GLN A 251 39.34 11.00 3.42
C GLN A 251 38.60 12.06 4.24
N ASP A 252 39.34 13.10 4.57
CA ASP A 252 38.94 14.37 5.15
C ASP A 252 38.53 15.36 4.03
N LEU A 253 38.05 16.54 4.47
CA LEU A 253 37.95 17.83 3.77
C LEU A 253 36.57 18.21 3.16
N GLU A 254 35.72 18.85 3.97
CA GLU A 254 35.52 20.32 4.02
C GLU A 254 34.59 20.70 5.19
#